data_AF-A0A2N3BT72-F1
#
_entry.id   AF-A0A2N3BT72-F1
#
_cell.length_a   1.000
_cell.length_b   1.000
_cell.length_c   1.000
_cell.angle_alpha   90.00
_cell.angle_beta   90.00
_cell.angle_gamma   90.00
#
_symmetry.space_group_name_H-M   'P 1'
#
loop_
_entity.id
_entity.type
_entity.pdbx_description
1 polymer ?
#
loop_
_entity_poly.entity_id
_entity_poly.type
_entity_poly.pdbx_seq_one_letter_code
_entity_poly.pdbx_strand_id
1 'polypeptide(L)'
;MRVTRAWLFLLALSAGSTALSVAVAEGALAGILATLGGAAILTLAWAKARMILNAYLRLDEAPALRRGFGLALALYALVLLGLYLAG
;
A
#
# COMPACT_ATOMS: atom_id res chain seq x y z
N MET A 1 -17.39 1.88 -5.13
CA MET A 1 -16.79 2.96 -6.00
C MET A 1 -16.97 2.59 -7.47
N ARG A 2 -17.01 3.54 -8.43
CA ARG A 2 -16.92 3.18 -9.86
C ARG A 2 -15.52 2.67 -10.20
N VAL A 3 -15.41 1.61 -11.01
CA VAL A 3 -14.14 0.95 -11.38
C VAL A 3 -13.13 1.94 -11.97
N THR A 4 -13.59 2.89 -12.80
CA THR A 4 -12.74 3.94 -13.39
C THR A 4 -12.08 4.84 -12.34
N ARG A 5 -12.78 5.14 -11.25
CA ARG A 5 -12.21 5.92 -10.14
C ARG A 5 -11.15 5.12 -9.38
N ALA A 6 -11.41 3.83 -9.13
CA ALA A 6 -10.43 2.95 -8.51
C ALA A 6 -9.17 2.82 -9.37
N TRP A 7 -9.34 2.71 -10.69
CA TRP A 7 -8.22 2.67 -11.62
C TRP A 7 -7.36 3.95 -11.58
N LEU A 8 -7.98 5.15 -11.57
CA LEU A 8 -7.25 6.41 -11.46
C LEU A 8 -6.45 6.51 -10.15
N PHE A 9 -7.03 6.05 -9.04
CA PHE A 9 -6.30 6.00 -7.78
C PHE A 9 -5.13 5.02 -7.85
N LEU A 10 -5.29 3.84 -8.45
CA LEU A 10 -4.20 2.87 -8.62
C LEU A 10 -3.06 3.43 -9.47
N LEU A 11 -3.38 4.21 -10.50
CA LEU A 11 -2.36 4.96 -11.27
C LEU A 11 -1.63 5.97 -10.38
N ALA A 12 -2.35 6.80 -9.64
CA ALA A 12 -1.75 7.81 -8.75
C ALA A 12 -0.86 7.17 -7.67
N LEU A 13 -1.35 6.10 -7.03
CA LEU A 13 -0.60 5.29 -6.07
C LEU A 13 0.65 4.67 -6.70
N SER A 14 0.61 4.32 -7.99
CA SER A 14 1.75 3.74 -8.70
C SER A 14 2.79 4.78 -9.07
N ALA A 15 2.38 5.93 -9.58
CA ALA A 15 3.26 7.07 -9.78
C ALA A 15 3.95 7.48 -8.47
N GLY A 16 3.18 7.57 -7.37
CA GLY A 16 3.70 7.87 -6.05
C GLY A 16 4.73 6.85 -5.56
N SER A 17 4.45 5.55 -5.69
CA SER A 17 5.42 4.51 -5.30
C SER A 17 6.68 4.54 -6.16
N THR A 18 6.56 4.80 -7.46
CA THR A 18 7.72 4.89 -8.36
C THR A 18 8.60 6.08 -8.01
N ALA A 19 8.01 7.26 -7.82
CA ALA A 19 8.75 8.46 -7.44
C ALA A 19 9.49 8.27 -6.12
N LEU A 20 8.84 7.63 -5.13
CA LEU A 20 9.48 7.35 -3.84
C LEU A 20 10.64 6.36 -3.98
N SER A 21 10.46 5.29 -4.76
CA SER A 21 11.53 4.32 -5.01
C SER A 21 12.73 4.94 -5.71
N VAL A 22 12.51 5.84 -6.68
CA VAL A 22 13.59 6.58 -7.35
C VAL A 22 14.31 7.48 -6.36
N ALA A 23 13.60 8.24 -5.52
CA ALA A 23 14.21 9.11 -4.52
C ALA A 23 15.05 8.35 -3.48
N VAL A 24 14.61 7.15 -3.08
CA VAL A 24 15.41 6.26 -2.22
C VAL A 24 16.65 5.75 -2.97
N ALA A 25 16.49 5.30 -4.22
CA ALA A 25 17.59 4.71 -5.01
C ALA A 25 18.68 5.73 -5.36
N GLU A 26 18.32 6.99 -5.63
CA GLU A 26 19.26 8.08 -5.90
C GLU A 26 19.96 8.60 -4.63
N GLY A 27 19.66 8.04 -3.46
CA GLY A 27 20.28 8.43 -2.19
C GLY A 27 19.79 9.77 -1.64
N ALA A 28 18.72 10.35 -2.21
CA ALA A 28 18.12 11.59 -1.71
C ALA A 28 17.52 11.42 -0.30
N LEU A 29 17.22 10.18 0.10
CA LEU A 29 16.76 9.80 1.43
C LEU A 29 17.83 8.93 2.10
N ALA A 30 18.55 9.50 3.06
CA ALA A 30 19.61 8.80 3.81
C ALA A 30 19.24 8.58 5.29
N GLY A 31 19.81 7.54 5.89
CA GLY A 31 19.57 7.19 7.31
C GLY A 31 18.09 6.94 7.59
N ILE A 32 17.54 7.63 8.60
CA ILE A 32 16.14 7.46 9.00
C ILE A 32 15.13 7.78 7.89
N LEU A 33 15.50 8.66 6.95
CA LEU A 33 14.65 9.00 5.81
C LEU A 33 14.52 7.83 4.82
N ALA A 34 15.55 6.99 4.68
CA ALA A 34 15.46 5.78 3.87
C ALA A 34 14.47 4.78 4.48
N THR A 35 14.53 4.61 5.80
CA THR A 35 13.60 3.76 6.56
C THR A 35 12.16 4.25 6.44
N LEU A 36 11.94 5.57 6.57
CA LEU A 36 10.63 6.17 6.33
C LEU A 36 10.18 6.00 4.88
N GLY A 37 11.10 6.05 3.91
CA GLY A 37 10.84 5.78 2.51
C GLY A 37 10.31 4.36 2.28
N GLY A 38 10.95 3.33 2.82
CA GLY A 38 10.47 1.95 2.70
C GLY A 38 9.13 1.72 3.42
N ALA A 39 8.93 2.31 4.60
CA ALA A 39 7.66 2.28 5.30
C ALA A 39 6.53 2.95 4.49
N ALA A 40 6.83 4.06 3.81
CA ALA A 40 5.90 4.73 2.92
C ALA A 40 5.57 3.87 1.68
N ILE A 41 6.55 3.20 1.08
CA ILE A 41 6.32 2.26 -0.03
C ILE A 41 5.40 1.11 0.40
N LEU A 42 5.65 0.52 1.57
CA LEU A 42 4.78 -0.52 2.17
C LEU A 42 3.36 0.00 2.39
N THR A 43 3.21 1.23 2.87
CA THR A 43 1.91 1.87 3.08
C THR A 43 1.17 2.08 1.77
N LEU A 44 1.86 2.52 0.71
CA LEU A 44 1.31 2.65 -0.64
C LEU A 44 0.88 1.29 -1.20
N ALA A 45 1.68 0.24 -1.00
CA ALA A 45 1.34 -1.12 -1.42
C ALA A 45 0.07 -1.63 -0.71
N TRP A 46 -0.04 -1.42 0.61
CA TRP A 46 -1.24 -1.74 1.38
C TRP A 46 -2.49 -1.01 0.88
N ALA A 47 -2.36 0.30 0.58
CA ALA A 47 -3.45 1.10 0.03
C ALA A 47 -3.94 0.58 -1.33
N LYS A 48 -3.02 0.18 -2.23
CA LYS A 48 -3.37 -0.47 -3.51
C LYS A 48 -4.11 -1.78 -3.29
N ALA A 49 -3.61 -2.65 -2.41
CA ALA A 49 -4.24 -3.93 -2.11
C ALA A 49 -5.67 -3.76 -1.58
N ARG A 50 -5.88 -2.80 -0.66
CA ARG A 50 -7.21 -2.48 -0.12
C ARG A 50 -8.15 -1.96 -1.22
N MET A 51 -7.65 -1.15 -2.15
CA MET A 51 -8.43 -0.64 -3.27
C MET A 51 -8.85 -1.76 -4.24
N ILE A 52 -7.94 -2.66 -4.61
CA ILE A 52 -8.24 -3.83 -5.45
C ILE A 52 -9.30 -4.70 -4.77
N LEU A 53 -9.10 -4.98 -3.48
CA LEU A 53 -10.00 -5.84 -2.71
C LEU A 53 -11.42 -5.24 -2.60
N ASN A 54 -11.56 -3.93 -2.43
CA ASN A 54 -12.88 -3.30 -2.36
C ASN A 54 -13.54 -3.15 -3.74
N ALA A 55 -12.78 -2.69 -4.75
CA ALA A 55 -13.34 -2.31 -6.04
C ALA A 55 -13.49 -3.46 -7.04
N TYR A 56 -12.58 -4.45 -7.02
CA TYR A 56 -12.57 -5.57 -7.98
C TYR A 56 -13.27 -6.81 -7.44
N LEU A 57 -13.06 -7.15 -6.17
CA LEU A 57 -13.77 -8.25 -5.50
C LEU A 57 -15.19 -7.86 -5.04
N ARG A 58 -15.60 -6.60 -5.27
CA ARG A 58 -16.89 -6.03 -4.87
C ARG A 58 -17.23 -6.29 -3.39
N LEU A 59 -16.22 -6.40 -2.53
CA LEU A 59 -16.40 -6.55 -1.08
C LEU A 59 -17.10 -5.34 -0.44
N ASP A 60 -17.26 -4.25 -1.19
CA ASP A 60 -18.21 -3.17 -0.90
C ASP A 60 -19.64 -3.69 -0.64
N GLU A 61 -20.05 -4.81 -1.24
CA GLU A 61 -21.37 -5.42 -1.09
C GLU A 61 -21.48 -6.40 0.09
N ALA A 62 -20.35 -6.77 0.70
CA ALA A 62 -20.27 -7.75 1.80
C ALA A 62 -19.43 -7.20 2.98
N PRO A 63 -20.02 -6.37 3.86
CA PRO A 63 -19.27 -5.62 4.89
C PRO A 63 -18.60 -6.51 5.94
N ALA A 64 -19.14 -7.69 6.23
CA ALA A 64 -18.53 -8.65 7.15
C ALA A 64 -17.21 -9.22 6.59
N LEU A 65 -17.21 -9.69 5.33
CA LEU A 65 -16.00 -10.18 4.68
C LEU A 65 -14.97 -9.06 4.49
N ARG A 66 -15.43 -7.84 4.15
CA ARG A 66 -14.55 -6.68 3.97
C ARG A 66 -13.72 -6.40 5.22
N ARG A 67 -14.32 -6.53 6.41
CA ARG A 67 -13.61 -6.36 7.69
C ARG A 67 -12.59 -7.47 7.93
N GLY A 68 -12.97 -8.73 7.68
CA GLY A 68 -12.07 -9.89 7.84
C GLY A 68 -10.84 -9.79 6.94
N PHE A 69 -11.04 -9.60 5.64
CA PHE A 69 -9.91 -9.40 4.71
C PHE A 69 -9.12 -8.14 5.00
N GLY A 70 -9.79 -7.04 5.39
CA GLY A 70 -9.11 -5.81 5.77
C GLY A 70 -8.19 -6.00 6.97
N LEU A 71 -8.63 -6.77 7.98
CA LEU A 71 -7.84 -7.07 9.17
C LEU A 71 -6.69 -8.02 8.86
N ALA A 72 -6.93 -9.09 8.10
CA ALA A 72 -5.88 -10.00 7.66
C ALA A 72 -4.80 -9.29 6.82
N LEU A 73 -5.22 -8.42 5.89
CA LEU A 73 -4.31 -7.63 5.06
C LEU A 73 -3.51 -6.62 5.90
N ALA A 74 -4.14 -6.00 6.91
CA ALA A 74 -3.46 -5.07 7.82
C ALA A 74 -2.42 -5.80 8.67
N LEU A 75 -2.76 -6.95 9.26
CA LEU A 75 -1.82 -7.78 10.02
C LEU A 75 -0.65 -8.23 9.15
N TYR A 76 -0.92 -8.69 7.93
CA TYR A 76 0.11 -9.08 6.98
C TYR A 76 1.06 -7.91 6.65
N ALA A 77 0.52 -6.72 6.36
CA ALA A 77 1.33 -5.52 6.12
C ALA A 77 2.17 -5.13 7.35
N LEU A 78 1.65 -5.33 8.56
CA LEU A 78 2.34 -5.04 9.82
C LEU A 78 3.51 -6.02 10.03
N VAL A 79 3.33 -7.31 9.71
CA VAL A 79 4.42 -8.30 9.71
C VAL A 79 5.51 -7.90 8.71
N LEU A 80 5.15 -7.54 7.47
CA LEU A 80 6.12 -7.09 6.47
C LEU A 80 6.87 -5.83 6.92
N LEU A 81 6.18 -4.89 7.57
CA LEU A 81 6.81 -3.70 8.14
C LEU A 81 7.78 -4.07 9.26
N GLY A 82 7.39 -4.99 10.16
CA GLY A 82 8.27 -5.48 11.22
C GLY A 82 9.53 -6.14 10.66
N LEU A 83 9.39 -6.97 9.62
CA LEU A 83 10.52 -7.58 8.92
C LEU A 83 11.41 -6.53 8.25
N TYR A 84 10.82 -5.51 7.63
CA TYR A 84 11.55 -4.42 7.02
C TYR A 84 12.36 -3.60 8.04
N LEU A 85 11.82 -3.38 9.24
CA LEU A 85 12.51 -2.63 10.30
C LEU A 85 13.56 -3.45 11.06
N ALA A 86 13.48 -4.78 10.98
CA ALA A 86 14.42 -5.69 11.64
C ALA A 86 15.67 -5.99 10.79
N GLY A 87 15.64 -5.69 9.48
CA GLY A 87 16.76 -5.84 8.55
C GLY A 87 17.37 -4.49 8.16
#